data_AF-Q6XI47-F1
#
_entry.id   AF-Q6XI47-F1
#
_cell.length_a   1.000
_cell.length_b   1.000
_cell.length_c   1.000
_cell.angle_alpha   90.00
_cell.angle_beta   90.00
_cell.angle_gamma   90.00
#
_symmetry.space_group_name_H-M   'P 1'
#
loop_
_entity.id
_entity.type
_entity.pdbx_description
1 polymer ?
#
loop_
_entity_poly.entity_id
_entity_poly.type
_entity_poly.pdbx_seq_one_letter_code
_entity_poly.pdbx_strand_id
1 'polypeptide(L)'
;EAKKAKQAEIERKRAEVRKRMEEASKAKKAKKGFMTPERKKKLRLLLRKKAAEELKKEQERKAAERRRIIEERCGSPRNLSDASEGELQEICEEYYERMYIREGQKWDLEYEVRKKDWEINDLNAQVNDLRGKFVKPALKKV
;
A
#
# COMPACT_ATOMS: atom_id res chain seq x y z
N GLU A 1 0.69 -38.23 11.71
CA GLU A 1 -0.70 -37.96 11.29
C GLU A 1 -1.06 -36.48 11.13
N ALA A 2 -0.88 -35.65 12.17
CA ALA A 2 -1.34 -34.26 12.16
C ALA A 2 -0.80 -33.38 11.00
N LYS A 3 0.44 -33.59 10.55
CA LYS A 3 1.02 -32.89 9.38
C LYS A 3 0.33 -33.29 8.06
N LYS A 4 -0.03 -34.56 7.89
CA LYS A 4 -0.77 -35.05 6.70
C LYS A 4 -2.20 -34.52 6.69
N ALA A 5 -2.86 -34.48 7.85
CA ALA A 5 -4.20 -33.90 7.99
C ALA A 5 -4.21 -32.39 7.66
N LYS A 6 -3.25 -31.62 8.17
CA LYS A 6 -3.08 -30.19 7.83
C LYS A 6 -2.81 -29.99 6.33
N GLN A 7 -1.95 -30.81 5.72
CA GLN A 7 -1.64 -30.72 4.30
C GLN A 7 -2.87 -31.02 3.43
N ALA A 8 -3.65 -32.04 3.78
CA ALA A 8 -4.89 -32.39 3.08
C ALA A 8 -5.96 -31.30 3.22
N GLU A 9 -6.06 -30.64 4.39
CA GLU A 9 -6.97 -29.52 4.59
C GLU A 9 -6.58 -28.30 3.74
N ILE A 10 -5.27 -27.99 3.64
CA ILE A 10 -4.74 -26.93 2.77
C ILE A 10 -5.02 -27.24 1.29
N GLU A 11 -4.81 -28.48 0.86
CA GLU A 11 -5.11 -28.92 -0.51
C GLU A 11 -6.60 -28.83 -0.84
N ARG A 12 -7.47 -29.24 0.10
CA ARG A 12 -8.92 -29.11 -0.05
C ARG A 12 -9.33 -27.64 -0.18
N LYS A 13 -8.79 -26.74 0.66
CA LYS A 13 -9.01 -25.29 0.58
C LYS A 13 -8.50 -24.70 -0.74
N ARG A 14 -7.32 -25.11 -1.21
CA ARG A 14 -6.77 -24.71 -2.52
C ARG A 14 -7.66 -25.17 -3.68
N ALA A 15 -8.15 -26.40 -3.64
CA ALA A 15 -9.04 -26.96 -4.67
C ALA A 15 -10.40 -26.24 -4.69
N GLU A 16 -10.96 -25.93 -3.52
CA GLU A 16 -12.21 -25.17 -3.38
C GLU A 16 -12.06 -23.74 -3.93
N VAL A 17 -10.98 -23.03 -3.58
CA VAL A 17 -10.69 -21.69 -4.11
C VAL A 17 -10.51 -21.71 -5.62
N ARG A 18 -9.78 -22.70 -6.16
CA ARG A 18 -9.62 -22.87 -7.61
C ARG A 18 -10.95 -23.13 -8.31
N LYS A 19 -11.77 -24.04 -7.78
CA LYS A 19 -13.10 -24.35 -8.32
C LYS A 19 -14.00 -23.10 -8.32
N ARG A 20 -14.03 -22.34 -7.22
CA ARG A 20 -14.77 -21.07 -7.11
C ARG A 20 -14.30 -20.03 -8.14
N MET A 21 -12.99 -19.93 -8.37
CA MET A 21 -12.41 -19.02 -9.36
C MET A 21 -12.72 -19.44 -10.80
N GLU A 22 -12.74 -20.75 -11.07
CA GLU A 22 -13.09 -21.32 -12.38
C GLU A 22 -14.59 -21.14 -12.67
N GLU A 23 -15.46 -21.41 -11.70
CA GLU A 23 -16.91 -21.19 -11.78
C GLU A 23 -17.26 -19.71 -11.97
N ALA A 24 -16.61 -18.80 -11.24
CA ALA A 24 -16.75 -17.36 -11.45
C ALA A 24 -16.29 -16.90 -12.85
N SER A 25 -15.33 -17.63 -13.44
CA SER A 25 -14.85 -17.39 -14.80
C SER A 25 -15.81 -17.93 -15.87
N LYS A 26 -16.46 -19.09 -15.63
CA LYS A 26 -17.50 -19.68 -16.50
C LYS A 26 -18.79 -18.86 -16.48
N ALA A 27 -19.22 -18.37 -15.31
CA ALA A 27 -20.41 -17.53 -15.15
C ALA A 27 -20.33 -16.20 -15.94
N LYS A 28 -19.11 -15.70 -16.22
CA LYS A 28 -18.91 -14.50 -17.06
C LYS A 28 -19.14 -14.73 -18.56
N LYS A 29 -19.14 -15.98 -19.04
CA LYS A 29 -19.38 -16.31 -20.46
C LYS A 29 -20.86 -16.42 -20.82
N ALA A 30 -21.73 -16.70 -19.86
CA ALA A 30 -23.13 -17.04 -20.12
C ALA A 30 -24.11 -15.84 -20.17
N LYS A 31 -23.75 -14.66 -19.66
CA LYS A 31 -24.65 -13.49 -19.67
C LYS A 31 -24.37 -12.58 -20.87
N LYS A 32 -25.08 -12.83 -21.97
CA LYS A 32 -25.31 -11.90 -23.09
C LYS A 32 -26.17 -10.72 -22.58
N GLY A 33 -25.58 -9.81 -21.80
CA GLY A 33 -26.31 -8.76 -21.07
C GLY A 33 -26.01 -7.34 -21.55
N PHE A 34 -27.07 -6.61 -21.92
CA PHE A 34 -27.29 -5.14 -21.93
C PHE A 34 -26.29 -4.19 -22.63
N MET A 35 -25.07 -4.62 -22.93
CA MET A 35 -23.97 -3.77 -23.40
C MET A 35 -23.20 -4.45 -24.52
N THR A 36 -22.95 -3.73 -25.62
CA THR A 36 -22.07 -4.23 -26.69
C THR A 36 -20.64 -4.39 -26.16
N PRO A 37 -19.88 -5.38 -26.65
CA PRO A 37 -18.48 -5.60 -26.24
C PRO A 37 -17.61 -4.33 -26.37
N GLU A 38 -17.85 -3.53 -27.41
CA GLU A 38 -17.18 -2.26 -27.66
C GLU A 38 -17.48 -1.21 -26.59
N ARG A 39 -18.76 -1.04 -26.24
CA ARG A 39 -19.17 -0.11 -25.17
C ARG A 39 -18.58 -0.53 -23.83
N LYS A 40 -18.49 -1.85 -23.56
CA LYS A 40 -17.87 -2.39 -22.34
C LYS A 40 -16.36 -2.15 -22.30
N LYS A 41 -15.67 -2.27 -23.44
CA LYS A 41 -14.24 -1.94 -23.58
C LYS A 41 -13.99 -0.44 -23.33
N LYS A 42 -14.79 0.42 -23.97
CA LYS A 42 -14.72 1.88 -23.79
C LYS A 42 -14.97 2.30 -22.34
N LEU A 43 -15.97 1.71 -21.68
CA LEU A 43 -16.28 2.00 -20.28
C LEU A 43 -15.12 1.60 -19.34
N ARG A 44 -14.51 0.42 -19.52
CA ARG A 44 -13.34 0.00 -18.73
C ARG A 44 -12.15 0.95 -18.90
N LEU A 45 -11.94 1.45 -20.12
CA LEU A 45 -10.89 2.43 -20.38
C LEU A 45 -11.18 3.74 -19.62
N LEU A 46 -12.41 4.25 -19.70
CA LEU A 46 -12.82 5.48 -18.99
C LEU A 46 -12.68 5.33 -17.46
N LEU A 47 -13.08 4.18 -16.91
CA LEU A 47 -12.95 3.90 -15.47
C LEU A 47 -11.48 3.89 -15.02
N ARG A 48 -10.58 3.29 -15.80
CA ARG A 48 -9.14 3.30 -15.48
C ARG A 48 -8.52 4.69 -15.63
N LYS A 49 -8.93 5.45 -16.66
CA LYS A 49 -8.51 6.85 -16.84
C LYS A 49 -8.92 7.70 -15.64
N LYS A 50 -10.19 7.60 -15.23
CA LYS A 50 -10.69 8.29 -14.04
C LYS A 50 -9.96 7.85 -12.76
N ALA A 51 -9.73 6.55 -12.59
CA ALA A 51 -8.99 6.05 -11.43
C ALA A 51 -7.54 6.56 -11.39
N ALA A 52 -6.87 6.66 -12.54
CA ALA A 52 -5.52 7.22 -12.63
C ALA A 52 -5.50 8.74 -12.34
N GLU A 53 -6.50 9.47 -12.81
CA GLU A 53 -6.67 10.89 -12.54
C GLU A 53 -6.93 11.16 -11.05
N GLU A 54 -7.86 10.42 -10.43
CA GLU A 54 -8.14 10.52 -8.99
C GLU A 54 -6.90 10.13 -8.15
N LEU A 55 -6.15 9.10 -8.57
CA LEU A 55 -4.90 8.71 -7.89
C LEU A 55 -3.87 9.85 -7.93
N LYS A 56 -3.71 10.52 -9.08
CA LYS A 56 -2.80 11.66 -9.21
C LYS A 56 -3.25 12.83 -8.33
N LYS A 57 -4.54 13.14 -8.33
CA LYS A 57 -5.12 14.20 -7.48
C LYS A 57 -4.93 13.91 -5.99
N GLU A 58 -5.08 12.65 -5.58
CA GLU A 58 -4.81 12.24 -4.20
C GLU A 58 -3.32 12.38 -3.84
N GLN A 59 -2.42 12.03 -4.74
CA GLN A 59 -0.97 12.21 -4.54
C GLN A 59 -0.62 13.69 -4.36
N GLU A 60 -1.16 14.57 -5.20
CA GLU A 60 -0.97 16.02 -5.10
C GLU A 60 -1.52 16.56 -3.77
N ARG A 61 -2.72 16.12 -3.35
CA ARG A 61 -3.30 16.47 -2.04
C ARG A 61 -2.42 16.01 -0.87
N LYS A 62 -1.91 14.78 -0.90
CA LYS A 62 -1.00 14.25 0.12
C LYS A 62 0.32 15.00 0.15
N ALA A 63 0.85 15.39 -1.01
CA ALA A 63 2.08 16.17 -1.09
C ALA A 63 1.89 17.59 -0.55
N ALA A 64 0.76 18.23 -0.85
CA ALA A 64 0.41 19.54 -0.30
C ALA A 64 0.24 19.49 1.22
N GLU A 65 -0.50 18.51 1.74
CA GLU A 65 -0.66 18.32 3.19
C GLU A 65 0.68 18.02 3.87
N ARG A 66 1.54 17.20 3.25
CA ARG A 66 2.91 16.97 3.76
C ARG A 66 3.69 18.27 3.88
N ARG A 67 3.61 19.17 2.90
CA ARG A 67 4.30 20.48 2.97
C ARG A 67 3.75 21.33 4.11
N ARG A 68 2.42 21.43 4.21
CA ARG A 68 1.75 22.17 5.30
C ARG A 68 2.17 21.67 6.68
N ILE A 69 2.17 20.35 6.89
CA ILE A 69 2.57 19.76 8.19
C ILE A 69 4.05 19.99 8.49
N ILE A 70 4.94 19.98 7.48
CA ILE A 70 6.36 20.31 7.68
C ILE A 70 6.51 21.76 8.11
N GLU A 71 5.82 22.68 7.44
CA GLU A 71 5.84 24.11 7.77
C GLU A 71 5.30 24.36 9.19
N GLU A 72 4.17 23.75 9.55
CA GLU A 72 3.58 23.83 10.90
C GLU A 72 4.52 23.26 11.97
N ARG A 73 5.18 22.13 11.71
CA ARG A 73 6.07 21.49 12.68
C ARG A 73 7.39 22.20 12.82
N CYS A 74 8.03 22.61 11.72
CA CYS A 74 9.35 23.21 11.74
C CYS A 74 9.31 24.68 12.12
N GLY A 75 8.23 25.40 11.76
CA GLY A 75 8.11 26.83 11.99
C GLY A 75 9.12 27.65 11.19
N SER A 76 9.29 28.90 11.61
CA SER A 76 10.28 29.82 11.04
C SER A 76 11.68 29.53 11.60
N PRO A 77 12.75 29.79 10.82
CA PRO A 77 14.12 29.74 11.33
C PRO A 77 14.32 30.67 12.54
N ARG A 78 15.12 30.27 13.52
CA ARG A 78 15.55 31.18 14.61
C ARG A 78 16.38 32.32 14.03
N ASN A 79 16.25 33.51 14.62
CA ASN A 79 17.14 34.63 14.33
C ASN A 79 18.50 34.36 14.98
N LEU A 80 19.54 34.24 14.16
CA LEU A 80 20.92 33.99 14.61
C LEU A 80 21.82 35.23 14.48
N SER A 81 21.39 36.25 13.73
CA SER A 81 22.21 37.44 13.44
C SER A 81 22.24 38.43 14.60
N ASP A 82 21.16 38.50 15.37
CA ASP A 82 21.02 39.44 16.50
C ASP A 82 21.13 38.75 17.87
N ALA A 83 21.43 37.45 17.90
CA ALA A 83 21.49 36.66 19.12
C ALA A 83 22.83 36.85 19.85
N SER A 84 22.76 37.02 21.17
CA SER A 84 23.91 37.00 22.07
C SER A 84 24.50 35.59 22.21
N GLU A 85 25.71 35.49 22.75
CA GLU A 85 26.38 34.19 22.97
C GLU A 85 25.57 33.25 23.88
N GLY A 86 24.93 33.79 24.92
CA GLY A 86 24.07 33.00 25.80
C GLY A 86 22.81 32.48 25.09
N GLU A 87 22.15 33.33 24.30
CA GLU A 87 20.99 32.92 23.50
C GLU A 87 21.37 31.86 22.45
N LEU A 88 22.56 31.95 21.86
CA LEU A 88 23.06 30.93 20.93
C LEU A 88 23.27 29.58 21.61
N GLN A 89 23.79 29.56 22.85
CA GLN A 89 23.93 28.33 23.64
C GLN A 89 22.57 27.70 23.94
N GLU A 90 21.59 28.48 24.41
CA GLU A 90 20.23 28.01 24.68
C GLU A 90 19.56 27.44 23.41
N ILE A 91 19.71 28.12 22.27
CA ILE A 91 19.19 27.65 20.98
C ILE A 91 19.78 26.28 20.60
N CYS A 92 21.09 26.08 20.82
CA CYS A 92 21.76 24.82 20.54
C CYS A 92 21.25 23.69 21.44
N GLU A 93 21.10 23.94 22.74
CA GLU A 93 20.58 22.94 23.69
C GLU A 93 19.14 22.53 23.37
N GLU A 94 18.26 23.49 23.08
CA GLU A 94 16.87 23.21 22.72
C GLU A 94 16.76 22.43 21.41
N TYR A 95 17.56 22.77 20.40
CA TYR A 95 17.58 22.01 19.15
C TYR A 95 18.08 20.59 19.35
N TYR A 96 19.07 20.39 20.22
CA TYR A 96 19.58 19.06 20.55
C TYR A 96 18.51 18.20 21.24
N GLU A 97 17.85 18.73 22.27
CA GLU A 97 16.77 18.03 22.98
C GLU A 97 15.62 17.68 22.02
N ARG A 98 15.21 18.65 21.20
CA ARG A 98 14.16 18.44 20.20
C ARG A 98 14.55 17.39 19.18
N MET A 99 15.81 17.37 18.72
CA MET A 99 16.33 16.35 17.79
C MET A 99 16.28 14.97 18.44
N TYR A 100 16.76 14.84 19.68
CA TYR A 100 16.77 13.58 20.42
C TYR A 100 15.36 12.97 20.54
N ILE A 101 14.37 13.76 20.94
CA ILE A 101 12.97 13.31 21.05
C ILE A 101 12.41 12.90 19.68
N ARG A 102 12.68 13.70 18.63
CA ARG A 102 12.20 13.41 17.27
C ARG A 102 12.81 12.14 16.70
N GLU A 103 14.08 11.87 17.00
CA GLU A 103 14.75 10.65 16.57
C GLU A 103 14.14 9.40 17.24
N GLY A 104 13.83 9.47 18.54
CA GLY A 104 13.11 8.40 19.23
C GLY A 104 11.74 8.13 18.61
N GLN A 105 10.95 9.18 18.37
CA GLN A 105 9.65 9.05 17.71
C GLN A 105 9.75 8.47 16.29
N LYS A 106 10.79 8.86 15.54
CA LYS A 106 11.06 8.31 14.21
C LYS A 106 11.35 6.82 14.29
N TRP A 107 12.19 6.41 15.23
CA TRP A 107 12.54 5.00 15.43
C TRP A 107 11.33 4.12 15.71
N ASP A 108 10.46 4.55 16.63
CA ASP A 108 9.24 3.80 16.98
C ASP A 108 8.32 3.62 15.75
N LEU A 109 8.13 4.70 14.98
CA LEU A 109 7.35 4.66 13.74
C LEU A 109 7.98 3.74 12.68
N GLU A 110 9.30 3.80 12.49
CA GLU A 110 10.01 2.94 11.54
C GLU A 110 9.92 1.46 11.93
N TYR A 111 10.03 1.16 13.23
CA TYR A 111 9.88 -0.19 13.75
C TYR A 111 8.47 -0.73 13.48
N GLU A 112 7.44 0.06 13.75
CA GLU A 112 6.06 -0.30 13.44
C GLU A 112 5.81 -0.54 11.95
N VAL A 113 6.35 0.33 11.08
CA VAL A 113 6.25 0.18 9.62
C VAL A 113 6.91 -1.12 9.20
N ARG A 114 8.13 -1.41 9.68
CA ARG A 114 8.86 -2.64 9.37
C ARG A 114 8.10 -3.89 9.79
N LYS A 115 7.44 -3.87 10.95
CA LYS A 115 6.58 -4.97 11.42
C LYS A 115 5.39 -5.16 10.47
N LYS A 116 4.70 -4.08 10.10
CA LYS A 116 3.56 -4.14 9.17
C LYS A 116 3.99 -4.63 7.78
N ASP A 117 5.15 -4.22 7.28
CA ASP A 117 5.69 -4.71 6.01
C ASP A 117 5.96 -6.22 6.04
N TRP A 118 6.51 -6.72 7.15
CA TRP A 118 6.71 -8.16 7.35
C TRP A 118 5.37 -8.92 7.35
N GLU A 119 4.37 -8.43 8.08
CA GLU A 119 3.02 -9.01 8.11
C GLU A 119 2.37 -9.00 6.72
N ILE A 120 2.48 -7.91 5.96
CA ILE A 120 1.97 -7.81 4.58
C ILE A 120 2.66 -8.83 3.68
N ASN A 121 3.97 -9.00 3.79
CA ASN A 121 4.73 -9.96 3.00
C ASN A 121 4.32 -11.40 3.31
N ASP A 122 4.15 -11.73 4.58
CA ASP A 122 3.69 -13.06 5.00
C ASP A 122 2.26 -13.35 4.49
N LEU A 123 1.33 -12.41 4.68
CA LEU A 123 -0.03 -12.52 4.17
C LEU A 123 -0.07 -12.65 2.64
N ASN A 124 0.76 -11.87 1.92
CA ASN A 124 0.88 -11.98 0.46
C ASN A 124 1.39 -13.37 0.04
N ALA A 125 2.38 -13.92 0.76
CA ALA A 125 2.88 -15.27 0.51
C ALA A 125 1.78 -16.31 0.72
N GLN A 126 1.05 -16.25 1.83
CA GLN A 126 -0.07 -17.15 2.13
C GLN A 126 -1.17 -17.07 1.06
N VAL A 127 -1.55 -15.86 0.63
CA VAL A 127 -2.56 -15.65 -0.43
C VAL A 127 -2.09 -16.24 -1.76
N ASN A 128 -0.83 -16.04 -2.12
CA ASN A 128 -0.27 -16.61 -3.36
C ASN A 128 -0.25 -18.14 -3.32
N ASP A 129 0.11 -18.72 -2.19
CA ASP A 129 0.11 -20.17 -1.98
C ASP A 129 -1.30 -20.77 -2.05
N LEU A 130 -2.32 -20.08 -1.53
CA LEU A 130 -3.72 -20.50 -1.62
C LEU A 130 -4.28 -20.37 -3.05
N ARG A 131 -3.93 -19.29 -3.76
CA ARG A 131 -4.34 -19.07 -5.17
C ARG A 131 -3.61 -20.00 -6.15
N GLY A 132 -2.46 -20.55 -5.73
CA GLY A 132 -1.59 -21.42 -6.49
C GLY A 132 -0.46 -20.64 -7.15
N LYS A 133 0.78 -21.12 -6.94
CA LYS A 133 2.04 -20.54 -7.45
C LYS A 133 2.10 -20.32 -8.97
N PHE A 134 1.16 -20.88 -9.72
CA PHE A 134 1.04 -20.78 -11.18
C PHE A 134 -0.43 -20.58 -11.57
N VAL A 135 -0.94 -19.34 -11.48
CA VAL A 135 -2.06 -18.96 -12.34
C VAL A 135 -1.47 -18.79 -13.73
N LYS A 136 -1.34 -19.89 -14.49
CA LYS A 136 -0.80 -19.88 -15.86
C LYS A 136 -1.59 -18.84 -16.66
N PRO A 137 -0.98 -17.72 -17.10
CA PRO A 137 -1.68 -16.77 -17.96
C PRO A 137 -2.09 -17.53 -19.21
N ALA A 138 -3.34 -17.37 -19.66
CA ALA A 138 -3.75 -17.91 -20.94
C ALA A 138 -2.92 -17.20 -22.03
N LEU A 139 -1.86 -17.86 -22.49
CA LEU A 139 -1.04 -17.39 -23.60
C LEU A 139 -1.96 -17.27 -24.81
N LYS A 140 -2.07 -16.07 -25.39
CA LYS A 140 -2.70 -15.91 -26.69
C LYS A 140 -1.74 -16.43 -27.75
N LYS A 141 -2.27 -17.19 -28.71
CA LYS A 141 -1.57 -17.55 -29.93
C LYS A 141 -1.12 -16.24 -30.60
N VAL A 142 0.18 -16.09 -30.83
CA VAL A 142 0.75 -15.06 -31.70
C VAL A 142 0.42 -15.43 -33.13
#